data_AF-A0A354P754-F1
#
_entry.id   AF-A0A354P754-F1
#
_cell.length_a   1.000
_cell.length_b   1.000
_cell.length_c   1.000
_cell.angle_alpha   90.00
_cell.angle_beta   90.00
_cell.angle_gamma   90.00
#
_symmetry.space_group_name_H-M   'P 1'
#
loop_
_entity.id
_entity.type
_entity.pdbx_description
1 polymer ?
#
loop_
_entity_poly.entity_id
_entity_poly.type
_entity_poly.pdbx_seq_one_letter_code
_entity_poly.pdbx_strand_id
1 'polypeptide(L)'
;MKTVIARRVMSEFRKPRLSSLGFVALIILTSPASLPAAESSGVAIATKSLRLDFSLPSAHGGTIDLKTPFTAPLRVVCFLGCDCPVAKLYAPRLKSLAQQFADQGVDFVGINSNPQDSIAKMAQYAKDHGLGDSTVSFPMLKDHDGQVALAFGATRTPEVFVIDSLGQCIYQGRIDDQYRPGVVTDQPTRDDLRIAIEEHLAGKTVSVAATTAAGCRIAKRRPIDPKADVTYARDISKILNQHCVECHRSGEIGPFALTDYEEIVGWADMMVEVIDNNRMPPWHASDDHAKFVNSRRMSDKEKETIRRWVESGTPFGNASEQESSPSFASGWQIGEPDLVLPMASEPFTVPAGGTVEYQYFVIDPGFTEDRWVTAAEVVPGNRAVVHHGIAFVRPPDGVRIDGLGWLSAYVPGQRMPKPESHRARKVPAGSKLVFQMHYTPT
;
A
#
# COMPACT_ATOMS: atom_id res chain seq x y z
N MET A 1 37.61 -13.45 37.91
CA MET A 1 37.78 -14.88 37.55
C MET A 1 36.46 -15.57 37.85
N LYS A 2 35.69 -16.13 36.92
CA LYS A 2 36.02 -16.90 35.72
C LYS A 2 35.09 -16.54 34.57
N THR A 3 35.68 -16.31 33.40
CA THR A 3 35.05 -16.22 32.09
C THR A 3 34.53 -17.60 31.68
N VAL A 4 33.26 -17.71 31.28
CA VAL A 4 32.73 -18.91 30.63
C VAL A 4 32.59 -18.60 29.14
N ILE A 5 33.51 -19.18 28.37
CA ILE A 5 33.56 -19.11 26.91
C ILE A 5 32.58 -20.16 26.37
N ALA A 6 31.49 -19.73 25.73
CA ALA A 6 30.61 -20.62 24.99
C ALA A 6 31.31 -21.08 23.70
N ARG A 7 31.71 -22.36 23.66
CA ARG A 7 32.24 -23.01 22.44
C ARG A 7 31.11 -23.19 21.43
N ARG A 8 31.31 -22.62 20.24
CA ARG A 8 30.53 -22.85 19.02
C ARG A 8 30.71 -24.31 18.59
N VAL A 9 29.67 -25.15 18.69
CA VAL A 9 29.67 -26.50 18.12
C VAL A 9 29.38 -26.37 16.63
N MET A 10 30.43 -26.47 15.81
CA MET A 10 30.30 -26.68 14.37
C MET A 10 29.99 -28.15 14.12
N SER A 11 28.82 -28.46 13.54
CA SER A 11 28.56 -29.82 13.05
C SER A 11 29.25 -30.00 11.70
N GLU A 12 30.23 -30.90 11.65
CA GLU A 12 30.85 -31.33 10.40
C GLU A 12 29.82 -32.11 9.55
N PHE A 13 29.43 -31.54 8.41
CA PHE A 13 28.75 -32.28 7.36
C PHE A 13 29.77 -33.12 6.58
N ARG A 14 29.70 -34.44 6.78
CA ARG A 14 30.51 -35.45 6.11
C ARG A 14 30.09 -35.55 4.63
N LYS A 15 30.96 -35.15 3.70
CA LYS A 15 30.77 -35.33 2.24
C LYS A 15 30.77 -36.83 1.88
N PRO A 16 29.85 -37.33 1.03
CA PRO A 16 29.97 -38.66 0.46
C PRO A 16 31.02 -38.69 -0.66
N ARG A 17 31.78 -39.78 -0.70
CA ARG A 17 32.83 -40.07 -1.69
C ARG A 17 32.21 -40.35 -3.06
N LEU A 18 32.69 -39.66 -4.10
CA LEU A 18 32.40 -39.95 -5.50
C LEU A 18 33.07 -41.27 -5.92
N SER A 19 32.28 -42.20 -6.45
CA SER A 19 32.76 -43.25 -7.34
C SER A 19 32.73 -42.73 -8.78
N SER A 20 33.84 -42.92 -9.47
CA SER A 20 34.08 -42.56 -10.86
C SER A 20 33.31 -43.45 -11.82
N LEU A 21 32.31 -42.90 -12.51
CA LEU A 21 31.91 -43.36 -13.84
C LEU A 21 31.84 -42.17 -14.79
N GLY A 22 32.57 -42.27 -15.89
CA GLY A 22 32.73 -41.22 -16.89
C GLY A 22 31.39 -40.84 -17.51
N PHE A 23 31.11 -39.53 -17.51
CA PHE A 23 30.08 -38.93 -18.33
C PHE A 23 30.75 -37.94 -19.27
N VAL A 24 30.60 -38.19 -20.57
CA VAL A 24 31.03 -37.31 -21.66
C VAL A 24 30.27 -36.00 -21.52
N ALA A 25 30.98 -34.90 -21.25
CA ALA A 25 30.42 -33.57 -21.18
C ALA A 25 30.17 -33.04 -22.60
N LEU A 26 28.91 -33.08 -23.04
CA LEU A 26 28.43 -32.29 -24.17
C LEU A 26 28.27 -30.84 -23.69
N ILE A 27 29.20 -29.96 -24.09
CA ILE A 27 29.13 -28.53 -23.80
C ILE A 27 28.02 -27.93 -24.66
N ILE A 28 26.84 -27.72 -24.07
CA ILE A 28 25.83 -26.83 -24.62
C ILE A 28 26.07 -25.46 -23.98
N LEU A 29 26.64 -24.55 -24.77
CA LEU A 29 26.72 -23.12 -24.45
C LEU A 29 25.30 -22.54 -24.44
N THR A 30 24.61 -22.60 -23.30
CA THR A 30 23.42 -21.79 -23.08
C THR A 30 23.87 -20.42 -22.57
N SER A 31 23.91 -19.44 -23.47
CA SER A 31 23.95 -18.03 -23.10
C SER A 31 22.80 -17.76 -22.11
N PRO A 32 23.02 -17.05 -20.99
CA PRO A 32 21.92 -16.59 -20.18
C PRO A 32 21.14 -15.61 -21.05
N ALA A 33 19.90 -15.97 -21.41
CA ALA A 33 18.96 -15.04 -21.98
C ALA A 33 18.66 -14.00 -20.89
N SER A 34 19.36 -12.88 -20.94
CA SER A 34 18.94 -11.67 -20.24
C SER A 34 17.52 -11.37 -20.67
N LEU A 35 16.57 -11.45 -19.73
CA LEU A 35 15.26 -10.86 -19.93
C LEU A 35 15.49 -9.37 -20.25
N PRO A 36 15.00 -8.86 -21.39
CA PRO A 36 15.13 -7.45 -21.66
C PRO A 36 14.40 -6.69 -20.56
N ALA A 37 15.13 -5.79 -19.88
CA ALA A 37 14.52 -4.69 -19.17
C ALA A 37 13.50 -4.06 -20.13
N ALA A 38 12.26 -3.87 -19.69
CA ALA A 38 11.23 -3.23 -20.49
C ALA A 38 11.83 -1.95 -21.08
N GLU A 39 12.08 -1.97 -22.39
CA GLU A 39 12.58 -0.82 -23.11
C GLU A 39 11.57 0.29 -22.88
N SER A 40 12.04 1.41 -22.32
CA SER A 40 11.33 2.67 -22.39
C SER A 40 11.21 3.00 -23.87
N SER A 41 10.11 2.60 -24.50
CA SER A 41 9.72 3.17 -25.76
C SER A 41 9.64 4.68 -25.51
N GLY A 42 10.53 5.41 -26.15
CA GLY A 42 10.57 6.86 -26.11
C GLY A 42 9.23 7.36 -26.63
N VAL A 43 8.29 7.58 -25.72
CA VAL A 43 7.18 8.49 -25.97
C VAL A 43 7.86 9.84 -26.08
N ALA A 44 8.15 10.25 -27.31
CA ALA A 44 8.46 11.62 -27.60
C ALA A 44 7.36 12.44 -26.95
N ILE A 45 7.68 13.19 -25.89
CA ILE A 45 6.80 14.24 -25.43
C ILE A 45 6.68 15.16 -26.66
N ALA A 46 5.55 15.08 -27.35
CA ALA A 46 5.04 16.24 -28.06
C ALA A 46 5.04 17.34 -27.00
N THR A 47 5.99 18.26 -27.08
CA THR A 47 6.24 19.35 -26.12
C THR A 47 4.92 19.91 -25.63
N LYS A 48 4.46 19.41 -24.47
CA LYS A 48 3.13 19.71 -23.97
C LYS A 48 3.21 21.08 -23.34
N SER A 49 2.73 22.08 -24.08
CA SER A 49 2.57 23.43 -23.56
C SER A 49 1.37 23.44 -22.63
N LEU A 50 1.63 23.57 -21.33
CA LEU A 50 0.66 23.70 -20.26
C LEU A 50 0.48 25.18 -19.95
N ARG A 51 -0.71 25.72 -20.25
CA ARG A 51 -1.09 27.03 -19.75
C ARG A 51 -1.57 26.88 -18.32
N LEU A 52 -0.79 27.39 -17.37
CA LEU A 52 -1.23 27.56 -16.00
C LEU A 52 -1.94 28.91 -15.98
N ASP A 53 -3.26 28.92 -15.93
CA ASP A 53 -4.07 30.14 -15.81
C ASP A 53 -5.33 29.82 -15.02
N PHE A 54 -5.09 29.45 -13.76
CA PHE A 54 -6.13 29.00 -12.85
C PHE A 54 -5.80 29.35 -11.39
N SER A 55 -6.84 29.43 -10.58
CA SER A 55 -6.77 29.77 -9.16
C SER A 55 -7.37 28.62 -8.36
N LEU A 56 -6.62 28.03 -7.44
CA LEU A 56 -7.08 26.92 -6.62
C LEU A 56 -7.06 27.26 -5.13
N PRO A 57 -8.06 26.81 -4.36
CA PRO A 57 -8.03 26.94 -2.91
C PRO A 57 -6.87 26.13 -2.32
N SER A 58 -6.22 26.71 -1.32
CA SER A 58 -5.09 26.09 -0.61
C SER A 58 -5.55 25.38 0.66
N ALA A 59 -4.94 24.24 0.96
CA ALA A 59 -5.08 23.55 2.24
C ALA A 59 -4.60 24.40 3.43
N HIS A 60 -3.76 25.40 3.18
CA HIS A 60 -3.25 26.35 4.18
C HIS A 60 -4.13 27.62 4.28
N GLY A 61 -5.26 27.65 3.59
CA GLY A 61 -6.17 28.79 3.54
C GLY A 61 -5.92 29.73 2.34
N GLY A 62 -6.95 30.45 1.94
CA GLY A 62 -6.91 31.34 0.78
C GLY A 62 -6.86 30.59 -0.56
N THR A 63 -6.48 31.33 -1.59
CA THR A 63 -6.40 30.86 -2.98
C THR A 63 -5.03 31.18 -3.54
N ILE A 64 -4.46 30.27 -4.32
CA ILE A 64 -3.19 30.49 -5.01
C ILE A 64 -3.44 30.49 -6.52
N ASP A 65 -2.95 31.54 -7.17
CA ASP A 65 -2.93 31.67 -8.62
C ASP A 65 -1.70 30.98 -9.19
N LEU A 66 -1.90 30.02 -10.10
CA LEU A 66 -0.82 29.50 -10.93
C LEU A 66 -0.95 30.08 -12.34
N LYS A 67 0.09 30.85 -12.73
CA LYS A 67 0.16 31.59 -13.99
C LYS A 67 1.38 31.19 -14.81
N THR A 68 1.23 31.20 -16.14
CA THR A 68 2.32 31.18 -17.14
C THR A 68 2.26 32.45 -17.99
N PRO A 69 3.38 33.16 -18.22
CA PRO A 69 4.73 32.84 -17.74
C PRO A 69 4.89 33.09 -16.24
N PHE A 70 5.93 32.50 -15.63
CA PHE A 70 6.32 32.73 -14.23
C PHE A 70 7.83 33.00 -14.10
N THR A 71 8.26 33.50 -12.94
CA THR A 71 9.66 33.97 -12.73
C THR A 71 10.63 32.87 -12.34
N ALA A 72 10.18 31.84 -11.64
CA ALA A 72 11.00 30.68 -11.29
C ALA A 72 11.52 29.99 -12.57
N PRO A 73 12.77 29.48 -12.59
CA PRO A 73 13.28 28.70 -13.72
C PRO A 73 12.41 27.48 -14.02
N LEU A 74 11.96 26.79 -12.98
CA LEU A 74 11.14 25.60 -13.05
C LEU A 74 10.04 25.62 -12.00
N ARG A 75 8.91 25.00 -12.33
CA ARG A 75 7.87 24.61 -11.39
C ARG A 75 7.58 23.12 -11.49
N VAL A 76 7.64 22.43 -10.35
CA VAL A 76 7.28 21.02 -10.21
C VAL A 76 5.86 20.94 -9.66
N VAL A 77 4.94 20.41 -10.47
CA VAL A 77 3.56 20.16 -10.09
C VAL A 77 3.40 18.69 -9.73
N CYS A 78 2.98 18.42 -8.50
CA CYS A 78 2.83 17.07 -7.95
C CYS A 78 1.36 16.76 -7.73
N PHE A 79 0.77 15.85 -8.51
CA PHE A 79 -0.57 15.35 -8.24
C PHE A 79 -0.51 14.33 -7.11
N LEU A 80 -1.13 14.64 -5.96
CA LEU A 80 -1.08 13.82 -4.75
C LEU A 80 -2.49 13.49 -4.25
N GLY A 81 -2.61 12.38 -3.51
CA GLY A 81 -3.86 11.92 -2.90
C GLY A 81 -3.65 11.61 -1.43
N CYS A 82 -4.55 12.05 -0.56
CA CYS A 82 -4.35 12.02 0.90
C CYS A 82 -4.26 10.59 1.44
N ASP A 83 -4.96 9.65 0.81
CA ASP A 83 -5.03 8.25 1.23
C ASP A 83 -4.29 7.28 0.31
N CYS A 84 -3.68 7.79 -0.76
CA CYS A 84 -2.85 6.95 -1.61
C CYS A 84 -1.62 6.48 -0.81
N PRO A 85 -1.43 5.15 -0.61
CA PRO A 85 -0.28 4.66 0.17
C PRO A 85 1.04 5.06 -0.47
N VAL A 86 1.11 5.06 -1.80
CA VAL A 86 2.32 5.44 -2.54
C VAL A 86 2.60 6.95 -2.40
N ALA A 87 1.57 7.80 -2.39
CA ALA A 87 1.76 9.24 -2.21
C ALA A 87 2.27 9.58 -0.81
N LYS A 88 1.74 8.92 0.22
CA LYS A 88 2.23 9.04 1.61
C LYS A 88 3.71 8.72 1.73
N LEU A 89 4.17 7.62 1.09
CA LEU A 89 5.58 7.22 1.07
C LEU A 89 6.48 8.25 0.36
N TYR A 90 5.99 8.90 -0.70
CA TYR A 90 6.78 9.89 -1.44
C TYR A 90 6.71 11.31 -0.87
N ALA A 91 5.77 11.63 0.00
CA ALA A 91 5.63 13.00 0.52
C ALA A 91 6.92 13.52 1.20
N PRO A 92 7.62 12.76 2.07
CA PRO A 92 8.91 13.19 2.63
C PRO A 92 10.02 13.37 1.59
N ARG A 93 10.03 12.54 0.54
CA ARG A 93 11.00 12.65 -0.57
C ARG A 93 10.76 13.93 -1.36
N LEU A 94 9.50 14.23 -1.69
CA LEU A 94 9.12 15.46 -2.39
C LEU A 94 9.43 16.70 -1.56
N LYS A 95 9.20 16.66 -0.25
CA LYS A 95 9.61 17.72 0.68
C LYS A 95 11.12 17.97 0.60
N SER A 96 11.91 16.90 0.65
CA SER A 96 13.37 16.96 0.61
C SER A 96 13.89 17.53 -0.71
N LEU A 97 13.29 17.14 -1.84
CA LEU A 97 13.61 17.70 -3.16
C LEU A 97 13.25 19.18 -3.25
N ALA A 98 12.08 19.58 -2.75
CA ALA A 98 11.68 20.98 -2.70
C ALA A 98 12.67 21.83 -1.88
N GLN A 99 13.14 21.32 -0.74
CA GLN A 99 14.20 21.97 0.06
C GLN A 99 15.52 22.05 -0.71
N GLN A 100 15.94 20.96 -1.35
CA GLN A 100 17.21 20.88 -2.08
C GLN A 100 17.31 21.88 -3.24
N PHE A 101 16.21 22.11 -3.96
CA PHE A 101 16.19 22.98 -5.14
C PHE A 101 15.65 24.40 -4.86
N ALA A 102 15.29 24.73 -3.62
CA ALA A 102 14.77 26.04 -3.24
C ALA A 102 15.75 27.18 -3.56
N ASP A 103 17.04 27.04 -3.22
CA ASP A 103 18.07 28.05 -3.47
C ASP A 103 18.40 28.23 -4.97
N GLN A 104 17.98 27.26 -5.80
CA GLN A 104 18.07 27.33 -7.26
C GLN A 104 16.79 27.91 -7.89
N GLY A 105 15.83 28.34 -7.07
CA GLY A 105 14.58 28.97 -7.50
C GLY A 105 13.52 28.01 -8.03
N VAL A 106 13.64 26.69 -7.83
CA VAL A 106 12.63 25.73 -8.29
C VAL A 106 11.43 25.74 -7.35
N ASP A 107 10.24 26.04 -7.90
CA ASP A 107 8.99 26.01 -7.15
C ASP A 107 8.40 24.61 -7.12
N PHE A 108 7.88 24.16 -5.98
CA PHE A 108 7.08 22.94 -5.88
C PHE A 108 5.64 23.27 -5.47
N VAL A 109 4.67 22.59 -6.08
CA VAL A 109 3.25 22.71 -5.72
C VAL A 109 2.58 21.35 -5.78
N GLY A 110 1.80 21.04 -4.76
CA GLY A 110 0.94 19.85 -4.76
C GLY A 110 -0.45 20.21 -5.25
N ILE A 111 -1.05 19.34 -6.07
CA ILE A 111 -2.44 19.45 -6.50
C ILE A 111 -3.16 18.14 -6.14
N ASN A 112 -4.32 18.24 -5.51
CA ASN A 112 -5.17 17.09 -5.24
C ASN A 112 -6.50 17.23 -5.99
N SER A 113 -6.71 16.32 -6.94
CA SER A 113 -7.89 16.27 -7.82
C SER A 113 -8.88 15.16 -7.44
N ASN A 114 -8.65 14.46 -6.34
CA ASN A 114 -9.45 13.32 -5.89
C ASN A 114 -10.75 13.81 -5.22
N PRO A 115 -11.96 13.43 -5.68
CA PRO A 115 -13.21 13.98 -5.13
C PRO A 115 -13.45 13.64 -3.65
N GLN A 116 -12.94 12.48 -3.19
CA GLN A 116 -13.04 12.00 -1.81
C GLN A 116 -12.12 12.74 -0.82
N ASP A 117 -11.15 13.51 -1.31
CA ASP A 117 -10.21 14.23 -0.45
C ASP A 117 -10.69 15.66 -0.21
N SER A 118 -11.19 15.93 1.00
CA SER A 118 -11.60 17.28 1.42
C SER A 118 -10.40 18.19 1.69
N ILE A 119 -10.61 19.52 1.64
CA ILE A 119 -9.56 20.51 2.00
C ILE A 119 -9.04 20.27 3.42
N ALA A 120 -9.92 19.94 4.37
CA ALA A 120 -9.52 19.65 5.75
C ALA A 120 -8.61 18.42 5.82
N LYS A 121 -8.93 17.36 5.08
CA LYS A 121 -8.09 16.16 4.98
C LYS A 121 -6.75 16.46 4.31
N MET A 122 -6.74 17.32 3.30
CA MET A 122 -5.49 17.79 2.68
C MET A 122 -4.64 18.62 3.64
N ALA A 123 -5.25 19.47 4.47
CA ALA A 123 -4.52 20.23 5.48
C ALA A 123 -3.87 19.31 6.51
N GLN A 124 -4.59 18.27 6.93
CA GLN A 124 -4.05 17.24 7.82
C GLN A 124 -2.91 16.46 7.15
N TYR A 125 -3.08 16.01 5.91
CA TYR A 125 -2.03 15.36 5.13
C TYR A 125 -0.78 16.24 4.98
N ALA A 126 -0.97 17.52 4.64
CA ALA A 126 0.12 18.48 4.51
C ALA A 126 0.87 18.65 5.83
N LYS A 127 0.15 18.75 6.95
CA LYS A 127 0.74 18.82 8.29
C LYS A 127 1.52 17.55 8.66
N ASP A 128 0.93 16.37 8.45
CA ASP A 128 1.53 15.08 8.82
C ASP A 128 2.82 14.79 8.05
N HIS A 129 2.92 15.31 6.82
CA HIS A 129 4.10 15.16 5.98
C HIS A 129 4.98 16.41 5.90
N GLY A 130 4.65 17.48 6.65
CA GLY A 130 5.38 18.74 6.68
C GLY A 130 5.47 19.46 5.32
N LEU A 131 4.42 19.36 4.50
CA LEU A 131 4.30 20.06 3.21
C LEU A 131 3.70 21.46 3.45
N GLY A 132 4.44 22.51 3.06
CA GLY A 132 4.00 23.90 3.25
C GLY A 132 4.06 24.38 4.70
N ASP A 133 4.95 23.81 5.50
CA ASP A 133 5.33 24.38 6.81
C ASP A 133 6.32 25.56 6.64
N SER A 134 6.77 26.16 7.74
CA SER A 134 7.69 27.31 7.70
C SER A 134 9.09 26.99 7.17
N THR A 135 9.42 25.73 6.91
CA THR A 135 10.75 25.30 6.46
C THR A 135 10.85 25.11 4.95
N VAL A 136 9.74 24.84 4.26
CA VAL A 136 9.72 24.67 2.81
C VAL A 136 8.38 25.09 2.22
N SER A 137 8.44 25.96 1.21
CA SER A 137 7.26 26.31 0.42
C SER A 137 6.85 25.12 -0.45
N PHE A 138 5.75 24.48 -0.07
CA PHE A 138 5.10 23.40 -0.82
C PHE A 138 3.59 23.49 -0.60
N PRO A 139 2.90 24.47 -1.22
CA PRO A 139 1.46 24.60 -1.07
C PRO A 139 0.73 23.37 -1.62
N MET A 140 -0.36 22.99 -0.94
CA MET A 140 -1.25 21.90 -1.35
C MET A 140 -2.57 22.49 -1.83
N LEU A 141 -2.85 22.39 -3.13
CA LEU A 141 -3.97 23.02 -3.81
C LEU A 141 -5.06 22.02 -4.16
N LYS A 142 -6.32 22.41 -4.00
CA LYS A 142 -7.47 21.54 -4.29
C LYS A 142 -8.05 21.84 -5.66
N ASP A 143 -7.99 20.86 -6.54
CA ASP A 143 -8.65 20.85 -7.84
C ASP A 143 -10.01 20.14 -7.69
N HIS A 144 -11.05 20.92 -7.37
CA HIS A 144 -12.35 20.36 -7.00
C HIS A 144 -13.01 19.60 -8.15
N ASP A 145 -12.98 20.15 -9.37
CA ASP A 145 -13.68 19.63 -10.53
C ASP A 145 -12.78 18.74 -11.43
N GLY A 146 -11.51 18.55 -11.05
CA GLY A 146 -10.57 17.70 -11.76
C GLY A 146 -10.12 18.27 -13.10
N GLN A 147 -10.47 19.52 -13.43
CA GLN A 147 -10.13 20.12 -14.73
C GLN A 147 -8.63 20.36 -14.85
N VAL A 148 -7.94 20.61 -13.74
CA VAL A 148 -6.48 20.77 -13.75
C VAL A 148 -5.82 19.42 -14.01
N ALA A 149 -6.24 18.34 -13.34
CA ALA A 149 -5.74 17.00 -13.67
C ALA A 149 -6.00 16.63 -15.14
N LEU A 150 -7.18 16.96 -15.68
CA LEU A 150 -7.51 16.72 -17.08
C LEU A 150 -6.59 17.50 -18.03
N ALA A 151 -6.37 18.79 -17.80
CA ALA A 151 -5.48 19.62 -18.60
C ALA A 151 -4.04 19.10 -18.58
N PHE A 152 -3.57 18.67 -17.41
CA PHE A 152 -2.27 18.04 -17.23
C PHE A 152 -2.20 16.62 -17.80
N GLY A 153 -3.33 15.97 -18.06
CA GLY A 153 -3.35 14.55 -18.41
C GLY A 153 -2.81 13.68 -17.27
N ALA A 154 -2.92 14.16 -16.03
CA ALA A 154 -2.55 13.41 -14.84
C ALA A 154 -3.55 12.26 -14.63
N THR A 155 -3.03 11.08 -14.32
CA THR A 155 -3.84 9.87 -14.16
C THR A 155 -3.57 9.15 -12.85
N ARG A 156 -2.49 9.51 -12.15
CA ARG A 156 -2.03 8.83 -10.94
C ARG A 156 -1.73 9.80 -9.80
N THR A 157 -1.76 9.26 -8.59
CA THR A 157 -1.18 9.86 -7.39
C THR A 157 -0.16 8.86 -6.80
N PRO A 158 1.11 9.25 -6.58
CA PRO A 158 1.71 10.49 -7.03
C PRO A 158 2.08 10.46 -8.52
N GLU A 159 1.96 11.60 -9.19
CA GLU A 159 2.48 11.85 -10.53
C GLU A 159 3.04 13.27 -10.58
N VAL A 160 4.22 13.46 -11.18
CA VAL A 160 4.93 14.74 -11.19
C VAL A 160 5.13 15.28 -12.60
N PHE A 161 5.09 16.60 -12.72
CA PHE A 161 5.32 17.35 -13.95
C PHE A 161 6.35 18.45 -13.67
N VAL A 162 7.40 18.53 -14.49
CA VAL A 162 8.37 19.64 -14.44
C VAL A 162 8.06 20.58 -15.59
N ILE A 163 7.77 21.83 -15.26
CA ILE A 163 7.34 22.86 -16.21
C ILE A 163 8.36 23.99 -16.20
N ASP A 164 8.77 24.45 -17.37
CA ASP A 164 9.60 25.66 -17.51
C ASP A 164 8.78 26.95 -17.34
N SER A 165 9.47 28.09 -17.24
CA SER A 165 8.88 29.41 -17.04
C SER A 165 7.88 29.85 -18.13
N LEU A 166 7.90 29.23 -19.30
CA LEU A 166 7.00 29.49 -20.43
C LEU A 166 5.82 28.52 -20.49
N GLY A 167 5.75 27.54 -19.57
CA GLY A 167 4.70 26.55 -19.53
C GLY A 167 5.00 25.27 -20.30
N GLN A 168 6.23 25.04 -20.79
CA GLN A 168 6.55 23.77 -21.44
C GLN A 168 6.78 22.68 -20.39
N CYS A 169 6.05 21.56 -20.52
CA CYS A 169 6.32 20.36 -19.74
C CYS A 169 7.58 19.67 -20.30
N ILE A 170 8.65 19.69 -19.51
CA ILE A 170 9.94 19.07 -19.86
C ILE A 170 10.10 17.66 -19.26
N TYR A 171 9.31 17.34 -18.22
CA TYR A 171 9.25 16.00 -17.64
C TYR A 171 7.85 15.66 -17.12
N GLN A 172 7.39 14.43 -17.34
CA GLN A 172 6.17 13.87 -16.74
C GLN A 172 6.42 12.43 -16.26
N GLY A 173 6.02 12.09 -15.04
CA GLY A 173 5.95 10.69 -14.62
C GLY A 173 6.15 10.45 -13.13
N ARG A 174 6.96 9.44 -12.81
CA ARG A 174 7.28 9.04 -11.42
C ARG A 174 8.33 9.96 -10.79
N ILE A 175 8.45 9.88 -9.47
CA ILE A 175 9.51 10.56 -8.70
C ILE A 175 10.83 9.82 -8.88
N ASP A 176 10.81 8.54 -8.52
CA ASP A 176 11.88 7.56 -8.66
C ASP A 176 11.25 6.16 -8.83
N ASP A 177 12.06 5.10 -8.81
CA ASP A 177 11.60 3.72 -8.97
C ASP A 177 11.50 2.91 -7.66
N GLN A 178 11.58 3.56 -6.49
CA GLN A 178 11.62 2.91 -5.18
C GLN A 178 10.30 2.25 -4.78
N TYR A 179 9.18 2.97 -4.97
CA TYR A 179 7.84 2.54 -4.53
C TYR A 179 6.90 2.29 -5.71
N ARG A 180 6.22 1.13 -5.67
CA ARG A 180 5.12 0.76 -6.57
C ARG A 180 4.02 0.06 -5.76
N PRO A 181 2.76 0.01 -6.24
CA PRO A 181 1.71 -0.72 -5.54
C PRO A 181 2.10 -2.18 -5.25
N GLY A 182 2.28 -2.51 -3.97
CA GLY A 182 2.68 -3.85 -3.51
C GLY A 182 4.16 -4.19 -3.62
N VAL A 183 5.02 -3.25 -4.05
CA VAL A 183 6.47 -3.46 -4.16
C VAL A 183 7.21 -2.26 -3.60
N VAL A 184 8.08 -2.50 -2.63
CA VAL A 184 8.98 -1.51 -2.04
C VAL A 184 10.39 -2.05 -2.14
N THR A 185 11.31 -1.22 -2.60
CA THR A 185 12.75 -1.52 -2.59
C THR A 185 13.46 -0.66 -1.54
N ASP A 186 14.58 -1.16 -1.02
CA ASP A 186 15.32 -0.47 0.05
C ASP A 186 15.79 0.93 -0.40
N GLN A 187 16.19 1.07 -1.67
CA GLN A 187 16.66 2.31 -2.28
C GLN A 187 16.24 2.40 -3.76
N PRO A 188 16.01 3.60 -4.29
CA PRO A 188 15.80 3.78 -5.73
C PRO A 188 17.06 3.43 -6.50
N THR A 189 16.90 2.84 -7.68
CA THR A 189 18.00 2.68 -8.64
C THR A 189 18.12 3.88 -9.58
N ARG A 190 17.06 4.70 -9.68
CA ARG A 190 17.04 5.92 -10.51
C ARG A 190 16.12 7.00 -9.92
N ASP A 191 16.66 8.20 -9.75
CA ASP A 191 15.93 9.39 -9.26
C ASP A 191 15.42 10.27 -10.43
N ASP A 192 14.42 9.81 -11.18
CA ASP A 192 14.00 10.45 -12.43
C ASP A 192 13.64 11.94 -12.30
N LEU A 193 12.86 12.34 -11.29
CA LEU A 193 12.49 13.74 -11.06
C LEU A 193 13.72 14.61 -10.78
N ARG A 194 14.64 14.11 -9.94
CA ARG A 194 15.86 14.85 -9.59
C ARG A 194 16.74 15.05 -10.81
N ILE A 195 16.94 13.99 -11.61
CA ILE A 195 17.73 14.03 -12.84
C ILE A 195 17.15 15.06 -13.82
N ALA A 196 15.83 15.07 -14.02
CA ALA A 196 15.18 16.02 -14.94
C ALA A 196 15.38 17.49 -14.52
N ILE A 197 15.29 17.78 -13.22
CA ILE A 197 15.55 19.13 -12.68
C ILE A 197 17.03 19.50 -12.87
N GLU A 198 17.96 18.62 -12.47
CA GLU A 198 19.41 18.86 -12.56
C GLU A 198 19.88 19.07 -14.02
N GLU A 199 19.37 18.27 -14.96
CA GLU A 199 19.71 18.40 -16.38
C GLU A 199 19.26 19.75 -16.95
N HIS A 200 18.02 20.15 -16.66
CA HIS A 200 17.49 21.43 -17.16
C HIS A 200 18.22 22.63 -16.54
N LEU A 201 18.46 22.63 -15.22
CA LEU A 201 19.22 23.70 -14.55
C LEU A 201 20.67 23.79 -15.05
N ALA A 202 21.24 22.67 -15.52
CA ALA A 202 22.55 22.64 -16.18
C ALA A 202 22.52 23.07 -17.67
N GLY A 203 21.38 23.53 -18.18
CA GLY A 203 21.21 23.91 -19.59
C GLY A 203 21.23 22.73 -20.57
N LYS A 204 21.01 21.51 -20.09
CA LYS A 204 20.96 20.28 -20.90
C LYS A 204 19.52 19.95 -21.27
N THR A 205 19.36 19.23 -22.38
CA THR A 205 18.08 18.57 -22.69
C THR A 205 17.83 17.45 -21.69
N VAL A 206 16.60 17.36 -21.16
CA VAL A 206 16.19 16.28 -20.26
C VAL A 206 16.28 14.95 -21.01
N SER A 207 17.07 14.02 -20.49
CA SER A 207 17.42 12.75 -21.15
C SER A 207 16.26 11.76 -21.20
N VAL A 208 15.42 11.76 -20.15
CA VAL A 208 14.19 10.96 -20.09
C VAL A 208 13.05 11.90 -19.76
N ALA A 209 12.33 12.34 -20.78
CA ALA A 209 11.24 13.30 -20.63
C ALA A 209 9.96 12.66 -20.04
N ALA A 210 9.76 11.35 -20.19
CA ALA A 210 8.55 10.68 -19.69
C ALA A 210 8.84 9.34 -19.01
N THR A 211 8.16 9.06 -17.90
CA THR A 211 8.14 7.75 -17.24
C THR A 211 6.72 7.37 -16.80
N THR A 212 6.49 6.09 -16.52
CA THR A 212 5.20 5.63 -15.99
C THR A 212 5.10 5.93 -14.49
N ALA A 213 4.17 6.81 -14.11
CA ALA A 213 3.83 7.03 -12.72
C ALA A 213 3.18 5.78 -12.10
N ALA A 214 3.59 5.45 -10.88
CA ALA A 214 3.04 4.35 -10.10
C ALA A 214 2.17 4.91 -8.96
N GLY A 215 1.04 4.26 -8.66
CA GLY A 215 0.19 4.65 -7.54
C GLY A 215 -1.30 4.56 -7.85
N CYS A 216 -2.09 5.29 -7.07
CA CYS A 216 -3.55 5.24 -7.13
C CYS A 216 -4.07 6.04 -8.33
N ARG A 217 -5.19 5.61 -8.93
CA ARG A 217 -5.85 6.37 -10.00
C ARG A 217 -6.42 7.69 -9.45
N ILE A 218 -6.30 8.75 -10.23
CA ILE A 218 -7.16 9.93 -10.08
C ILE A 218 -8.51 9.56 -10.70
N ALA A 219 -9.59 9.64 -9.92
CA ALA A 219 -10.92 9.30 -10.39
C ALA A 219 -11.35 10.22 -11.54
N LYS A 220 -11.84 9.63 -12.63
CA LYS A 220 -12.37 10.41 -13.76
C LYS A 220 -13.80 10.82 -13.43
N ARG A 221 -14.06 12.12 -13.45
CA ARG A 221 -15.44 12.62 -13.43
C ARG A 221 -16.11 12.26 -14.76
N ARG A 222 -17.06 11.35 -14.69
CA ARG A 222 -17.93 10.96 -15.81
C ARG A 222 -19.33 11.51 -15.52
N PRO A 223 -20.05 12.02 -16.53
CA PRO A 223 -21.47 12.30 -16.36
C PRO A 223 -22.22 10.99 -16.08
N ILE A 224 -23.23 11.05 -15.23
CA ILE A 224 -24.10 9.90 -14.96
C ILE A 224 -24.90 9.59 -16.23
N ASP A 225 -24.84 8.34 -16.69
CA ASP A 225 -25.68 7.88 -17.79
C ASP A 225 -27.13 7.73 -17.29
N PRO A 226 -28.10 8.48 -17.84
CA PRO A 226 -29.51 8.35 -17.44
C PRO A 226 -30.12 6.99 -17.77
N LYS A 227 -29.46 6.18 -18.62
CA LYS A 227 -29.88 4.81 -18.96
C LYS A 227 -29.12 3.75 -18.16
N ALA A 228 -28.32 4.15 -17.16
CA ALA A 228 -27.59 3.21 -16.32
C ALA A 228 -28.54 2.23 -15.65
N ASP A 229 -28.29 0.95 -15.88
CA ASP A 229 -29.05 -0.17 -15.33
C ASP A 229 -28.36 -0.80 -14.12
N VAL A 230 -27.21 -0.29 -13.68
CA VAL A 230 -26.47 -0.71 -12.47
C VAL A 230 -26.36 0.49 -11.53
N THR A 231 -26.66 0.31 -10.24
CA THR A 231 -26.58 1.40 -9.25
C THR A 231 -25.81 0.99 -8.00
N TYR A 232 -25.30 1.98 -7.28
CA TYR A 232 -24.57 1.73 -6.03
C TYR A 232 -25.46 1.05 -5.00
N ALA A 233 -26.61 1.65 -4.70
CA ALA A 233 -27.53 1.20 -3.66
C ALA A 233 -27.95 -0.24 -3.90
N ARG A 234 -28.43 -0.58 -5.11
CA ARG A 234 -28.97 -1.91 -5.41
C ARG A 234 -27.91 -2.96 -5.66
N ASP A 235 -26.84 -2.66 -6.39
CA ASP A 235 -25.93 -3.70 -6.90
C ASP A 235 -24.55 -3.66 -6.23
N ILE A 236 -23.91 -2.49 -6.22
CA ILE A 236 -22.50 -2.38 -5.80
C ILE A 236 -22.33 -2.51 -4.30
N SER A 237 -23.24 -1.93 -3.51
CA SER A 237 -23.19 -2.00 -2.04
C SER A 237 -23.09 -3.46 -1.55
N LYS A 238 -23.83 -4.37 -2.18
CA LYS A 238 -23.83 -5.81 -1.87
C LYS A 238 -22.48 -6.46 -2.17
N ILE A 239 -21.93 -6.17 -3.36
CA ILE A 239 -20.63 -6.69 -3.79
C ILE A 239 -19.52 -6.20 -2.85
N LEU A 240 -19.53 -4.91 -2.49
CA LEU A 240 -18.55 -4.35 -1.57
C LEU A 240 -18.70 -4.90 -0.15
N ASN A 241 -19.92 -5.04 0.35
CA ASN A 241 -20.20 -5.65 1.64
C ASN A 241 -19.66 -7.09 1.72
N GLN A 242 -19.77 -7.85 0.63
CA GLN A 242 -19.32 -9.24 0.55
C GLN A 242 -17.80 -9.36 0.45
N HIS A 243 -17.14 -8.52 -0.35
CA HIS A 243 -15.74 -8.74 -0.75
C HIS A 243 -14.74 -7.72 -0.18
N CYS A 244 -15.20 -6.54 0.22
CA CYS A 244 -14.31 -5.39 0.45
C CYS A 244 -14.42 -4.81 1.87
N VAL A 245 -15.65 -4.56 2.34
CA VAL A 245 -15.95 -3.84 3.58
C VAL A 245 -15.35 -4.51 4.81
N GLU A 246 -15.18 -5.83 4.77
CA GLU A 246 -14.51 -6.56 5.85
C GLU A 246 -13.14 -5.95 6.17
N CYS A 247 -12.32 -5.64 5.17
CA CYS A 247 -10.99 -5.05 5.36
C CYS A 247 -10.97 -3.53 5.17
N HIS A 248 -11.82 -3.00 4.29
CA HIS A 248 -11.94 -1.57 3.98
C HIS A 248 -13.02 -0.91 4.83
N ARG A 249 -12.81 -0.91 6.14
CA ARG A 249 -13.61 -0.16 7.11
C ARG A 249 -12.70 0.49 8.13
N SER A 250 -13.21 1.52 8.80
CA SER A 250 -12.45 2.27 9.81
C SER A 250 -11.82 1.33 10.87
N GLY A 251 -10.54 1.57 11.17
CA GLY A 251 -9.76 0.81 12.16
C GLY A 251 -9.19 -0.53 11.68
N GLU A 252 -9.51 -0.96 10.45
CA GLU A 252 -8.98 -2.17 9.84
C GLU A 252 -7.82 -1.87 8.87
N ILE A 253 -7.31 -2.90 8.22
CA ILE A 253 -6.08 -2.84 7.42
C ILE A 253 -6.21 -2.07 6.09
N GLY A 254 -7.44 -1.90 5.59
CA GLY A 254 -7.68 -1.13 4.37
C GLY A 254 -7.23 0.32 4.55
N PRO A 255 -6.47 0.91 3.61
CA PRO A 255 -5.94 2.26 3.76
C PRO A 255 -7.00 3.37 3.69
N PHE A 256 -8.23 3.02 3.29
CA PHE A 256 -9.41 3.88 3.17
C PHE A 256 -10.68 3.03 3.36
N ALA A 257 -11.79 3.68 3.69
CA ALA A 257 -13.05 3.00 3.94
C ALA A 257 -13.88 2.87 2.66
N LEU A 258 -14.49 1.70 2.46
CA LEU A 258 -15.44 1.43 1.37
C LEU A 258 -16.85 1.25 1.92
N THR A 259 -17.19 2.02 2.95
CA THR A 259 -18.49 2.01 3.63
C THR A 259 -19.35 3.23 3.33
N ASP A 260 -18.77 4.26 2.70
CA ASP A 260 -19.42 5.52 2.35
C ASP A 260 -19.35 5.74 0.84
N TYR A 261 -20.48 6.08 0.22
CA TYR A 261 -20.57 6.22 -1.23
C TYR A 261 -19.66 7.33 -1.78
N GLU A 262 -19.53 8.46 -1.07
CA GLU A 262 -18.74 9.59 -1.56
C GLU A 262 -17.25 9.31 -1.52
N GLU A 263 -16.81 8.45 -0.60
CA GLU A 263 -15.46 7.90 -0.61
C GLU A 263 -15.27 6.90 -1.75
N ILE A 264 -16.22 5.98 -1.92
CA ILE A 264 -16.15 4.90 -2.93
C ILE A 264 -16.06 5.44 -4.35
N VAL A 265 -16.84 6.47 -4.72
CA VAL A 265 -16.79 7.05 -6.08
C VAL A 265 -15.40 7.60 -6.42
N GLY A 266 -14.69 8.11 -5.42
CA GLY A 266 -13.31 8.59 -5.56
C GLY A 266 -12.28 7.48 -5.77
N TRP A 267 -12.64 6.22 -5.48
CA TRP A 267 -11.81 5.04 -5.67
C TRP A 267 -12.27 4.14 -6.81
N ALA A 268 -13.40 4.44 -7.46
CA ALA A 268 -14.04 3.61 -8.48
C ALA A 268 -13.09 3.15 -9.59
N ASP A 269 -12.32 4.07 -10.19
CA ASP A 269 -11.32 3.74 -11.21
C ASP A 269 -10.19 2.84 -10.68
N MET A 270 -9.78 3.07 -9.43
CA MET A 270 -8.75 2.25 -8.79
C MET A 270 -9.29 0.85 -8.46
N MET A 271 -10.55 0.74 -8.04
CA MET A 271 -11.23 -0.51 -7.74
C MET A 271 -11.26 -1.42 -8.97
N VAL A 272 -11.67 -0.89 -10.13
CA VAL A 272 -11.65 -1.64 -11.40
C VAL A 272 -10.24 -2.18 -11.68
N GLU A 273 -9.21 -1.34 -11.56
CA GLU A 273 -7.84 -1.78 -11.84
C GLU A 273 -7.32 -2.86 -10.88
N VAL A 274 -7.60 -2.77 -9.58
CA VAL A 274 -7.15 -3.80 -8.63
C VAL A 274 -7.91 -5.11 -8.79
N ILE A 275 -9.19 -5.03 -9.18
CA ILE A 275 -10.06 -6.20 -9.42
C ILE A 275 -9.63 -6.91 -10.71
N ASP A 276 -9.43 -6.17 -11.79
CA ASP A 276 -9.01 -6.70 -13.10
C ASP A 276 -7.66 -7.42 -13.01
N ASN A 277 -6.72 -6.84 -12.25
CA ASN A 277 -5.40 -7.41 -12.06
C ASN A 277 -5.35 -8.46 -10.93
N ASN A 278 -6.50 -8.86 -10.37
CA ASN A 278 -6.63 -9.81 -9.26
C ASN A 278 -5.75 -9.47 -8.02
N ARG A 279 -5.49 -8.18 -7.81
CA ARG A 279 -4.84 -7.69 -6.58
C ARG A 279 -5.82 -7.63 -5.43
N MET A 280 -7.08 -7.35 -5.73
CA MET A 280 -8.17 -7.30 -4.76
C MET A 280 -9.39 -8.10 -5.25
N PRO A 281 -10.10 -8.79 -4.34
CA PRO A 281 -9.65 -9.14 -2.99
C PRO A 281 -8.39 -10.02 -3.05
N PRO A 282 -7.45 -9.91 -2.09
CA PRO A 282 -6.21 -10.68 -2.15
C PRO A 282 -6.51 -12.18 -2.05
N TRP A 283 -6.15 -12.93 -3.10
CA TRP A 283 -6.33 -14.38 -3.15
C TRP A 283 -5.31 -15.03 -4.09
N HIS A 284 -4.25 -15.60 -3.51
CA HIS A 284 -3.15 -16.20 -4.27
C HIS A 284 -3.38 -17.66 -4.68
N ALA A 285 -4.42 -18.32 -4.15
CA ALA A 285 -4.72 -19.71 -4.50
C ALA A 285 -5.43 -19.80 -5.86
N SER A 286 -5.05 -20.77 -6.69
CA SER A 286 -5.72 -21.06 -7.97
C SER A 286 -6.77 -22.15 -7.82
N ASP A 287 -7.89 -21.97 -8.52
CA ASP A 287 -8.95 -22.98 -8.63
C ASP A 287 -8.56 -24.12 -9.59
N ASP A 288 -7.46 -23.98 -10.36
CA ASP A 288 -6.94 -25.01 -11.26
C ASP A 288 -6.55 -26.31 -10.52
N HIS A 289 -6.24 -26.20 -9.23
CA HIS A 289 -5.79 -27.32 -8.40
C HIS A 289 -6.81 -27.73 -7.35
N ALA A 290 -7.46 -26.77 -6.69
CA ALA A 290 -8.43 -27.04 -5.64
C ALA A 290 -9.41 -25.88 -5.48
N LYS A 291 -10.65 -26.22 -5.11
CA LYS A 291 -11.66 -25.23 -4.72
C LYS A 291 -11.65 -25.06 -3.22
N PHE A 292 -11.57 -23.82 -2.78
CA PHE A 292 -11.53 -23.46 -1.37
C PHE A 292 -12.88 -22.90 -0.93
N VAL A 293 -13.44 -23.43 0.16
CA VAL A 293 -14.72 -22.97 0.73
C VAL A 293 -14.68 -21.51 1.18
N ASN A 294 -13.48 -20.98 1.46
CA ASN A 294 -13.21 -19.61 1.88
C ASN A 294 -12.58 -18.77 0.75
N SER A 295 -12.81 -19.14 -0.51
CA SER A 295 -12.34 -18.36 -1.66
C SER A 295 -12.84 -16.92 -1.59
N ARG A 296 -11.93 -15.97 -1.79
CA ARG A 296 -12.23 -14.52 -1.86
C ARG A 296 -12.36 -14.02 -3.30
N ARG A 297 -12.44 -14.94 -4.27
CA ARG A 297 -12.56 -14.57 -5.68
C ARG A 297 -13.92 -13.95 -5.95
N MET A 298 -13.91 -12.89 -6.76
CA MET A 298 -15.12 -12.32 -7.36
C MET A 298 -15.44 -13.03 -8.65
N SER A 299 -16.72 -13.29 -8.90
CA SER A 299 -17.22 -13.82 -10.16
C SER A 299 -17.08 -12.80 -11.29
N ASP A 300 -16.94 -13.27 -12.54
CA ASP A 300 -16.83 -12.38 -13.70
C ASP A 300 -18.04 -11.44 -13.83
N LYS A 301 -19.23 -11.91 -13.42
CA LYS A 301 -20.43 -11.08 -13.37
C LYS A 301 -20.29 -9.92 -12.39
N GLU A 302 -19.80 -10.16 -11.17
CA GLU A 302 -19.60 -9.09 -10.18
C GLU A 302 -18.55 -8.08 -10.64
N LYS A 303 -17.46 -8.55 -11.26
CA LYS A 303 -16.42 -7.70 -11.83
C LYS A 303 -17.00 -6.80 -12.93
N GLU A 304 -17.80 -7.37 -13.82
CA GLU A 304 -18.46 -6.63 -14.90
C GLU A 304 -19.51 -5.65 -14.36
N THR A 305 -20.28 -6.03 -13.33
CA THR A 305 -21.22 -5.12 -12.66
C THR A 305 -20.51 -3.88 -12.13
N ILE A 306 -19.36 -4.03 -11.46
CA ILE A 306 -18.57 -2.88 -11.01
C ILE A 306 -18.08 -2.05 -12.20
N ARG A 307 -17.52 -2.68 -13.23
CA ARG A 307 -17.02 -1.98 -14.42
C ARG A 307 -18.11 -1.12 -15.07
N ARG A 308 -19.29 -1.69 -15.33
CA ARG A 308 -20.43 -0.98 -15.91
C ARG A 308 -20.91 0.17 -15.05
N TRP A 309 -20.93 0.00 -13.73
CA TRP A 309 -21.25 1.07 -12.80
C TRP A 309 -20.24 2.23 -12.88
N VAL A 310 -18.94 1.94 -12.94
CA VAL A 310 -17.90 2.97 -13.09
C VAL A 310 -18.01 3.67 -14.46
N GLU A 311 -18.21 2.92 -15.53
CA GLU A 311 -18.34 3.45 -16.89
C GLU A 311 -19.58 4.33 -17.08
N SER A 312 -20.67 4.04 -16.36
CA SER A 312 -21.92 4.82 -16.37
C SER A 312 -21.92 6.04 -15.43
N GLY A 313 -20.78 6.41 -14.88
CA GLY A 313 -20.65 7.60 -14.02
C GLY A 313 -21.09 7.37 -12.58
N THR A 314 -21.00 6.12 -12.10
CA THR A 314 -21.20 5.73 -10.71
C THR A 314 -22.54 6.17 -10.11
N PRO A 315 -23.71 5.91 -10.75
CA PRO A 315 -25.00 6.35 -10.22
C PRO A 315 -25.29 5.75 -8.82
N PHE A 316 -25.79 6.59 -7.92
CA PHE A 316 -26.18 6.15 -6.57
C PHE A 316 -27.37 5.18 -6.57
N GLY A 317 -28.46 5.51 -7.27
CA GLY A 317 -29.70 4.72 -7.30
C GLY A 317 -30.72 5.13 -6.23
N ASN A 318 -31.65 4.24 -5.89
CA ASN A 318 -32.64 4.49 -4.84
C ASN A 318 -32.12 4.00 -3.49
N ALA A 319 -32.02 4.90 -2.50
CA ALA A 319 -31.52 4.60 -1.16
C ALA A 319 -32.29 3.46 -0.47
N SER A 320 -33.58 3.25 -0.77
CA SER A 320 -34.36 2.16 -0.17
C SER A 320 -33.95 0.77 -0.65
N GLU A 321 -33.18 0.67 -1.74
CA GLU A 321 -32.65 -0.60 -2.26
C GLU A 321 -31.29 -0.95 -1.65
N GLN A 322 -30.70 -0.03 -0.87
CA GLN A 322 -29.41 -0.24 -0.24
C GLN A 322 -29.52 -1.22 0.91
N GLU A 323 -28.75 -2.30 0.84
CA GLU A 323 -28.61 -3.22 1.97
C GLU A 323 -27.81 -2.57 3.10
N SER A 324 -28.22 -2.89 4.33
CA SER A 324 -27.46 -2.52 5.52
C SER A 324 -26.06 -3.13 5.47
N SER A 325 -25.05 -2.34 5.83
CA SER A 325 -23.69 -2.83 5.98
C SER A 325 -23.61 -4.01 6.98
N PRO A 326 -22.70 -4.98 6.75
CA PRO A 326 -22.49 -6.07 7.68
C PRO A 326 -22.12 -5.56 9.08
N SER A 327 -22.63 -6.25 10.10
CA SER A 327 -22.16 -6.07 11.47
C SER A 327 -20.88 -6.87 11.67
N PHE A 328 -19.84 -6.23 12.21
CA PHE A 328 -18.59 -6.89 12.58
C PHE A 328 -18.46 -6.92 14.10
N ALA A 329 -17.84 -7.99 14.62
CA ALA A 329 -17.48 -8.05 16.03
C ALA A 329 -16.54 -6.87 16.36
N SER A 330 -16.83 -6.17 17.46
CA SER A 330 -15.90 -5.20 18.03
C SER A 330 -14.92 -5.92 18.95
N GLY A 331 -13.62 -5.61 18.83
CA GLY A 331 -12.58 -6.28 19.62
C GLY A 331 -12.14 -7.60 18.99
N TRP A 332 -12.47 -8.72 19.64
CA TRP A 332 -12.01 -10.06 19.29
C TRP A 332 -12.92 -10.71 18.24
N GLN A 333 -12.34 -11.28 17.19
CA GLN A 333 -13.07 -11.98 16.12
C GLN A 333 -13.59 -13.35 16.58
N ILE A 334 -12.91 -13.95 17.56
CA ILE A 334 -13.27 -15.26 18.12
C ILE A 334 -14.39 -15.20 19.17
N GLY A 335 -14.93 -14.01 19.47
CA GLY A 335 -15.81 -13.77 20.61
C GLY A 335 -15.03 -13.34 21.86
N GLU A 336 -15.70 -13.23 23.00
CA GLU A 336 -15.05 -12.89 24.27
C GLU A 336 -14.05 -14.00 24.68
N PRO A 337 -12.75 -13.69 24.82
CA PRO A 337 -11.75 -14.68 25.18
C PRO A 337 -11.74 -14.96 26.69
N ASP A 338 -11.58 -16.23 27.08
CA ASP A 338 -11.42 -16.64 28.48
C ASP A 338 -10.10 -16.14 29.09
N LEU A 339 -9.10 -15.87 28.25
CA LEU A 339 -7.77 -15.44 28.65
C LEU A 339 -7.16 -14.48 27.63
N VAL A 340 -6.75 -13.30 28.09
CA VAL A 340 -6.00 -12.32 27.30
C VAL A 340 -4.59 -12.21 27.85
N LEU A 341 -3.59 -12.43 27.00
CA LEU A 341 -2.18 -12.34 27.36
C LEU A 341 -1.50 -11.24 26.54
N PRO A 342 -0.84 -10.25 27.17
CA PRO A 342 -0.03 -9.28 26.44
C PRO A 342 1.23 -9.95 25.90
N MET A 343 1.69 -9.52 24.71
CA MET A 343 2.91 -10.03 24.06
C MET A 343 4.18 -9.87 24.93
N ALA A 344 4.21 -8.82 25.74
CA ALA A 344 5.26 -8.52 26.70
C ALA A 344 4.67 -7.68 27.84
N SER A 345 5.39 -7.59 28.97
CA SER A 345 4.99 -6.72 30.08
C SER A 345 5.03 -5.23 29.72
N GLU A 346 5.95 -4.85 28.83
CA GLU A 346 6.12 -3.48 28.34
C GLU A 346 5.90 -3.41 26.83
N PRO A 347 5.38 -2.30 26.28
CA PRO A 347 5.25 -2.10 24.85
C PRO A 347 6.60 -2.17 24.13
N PHE A 348 6.62 -2.80 22.96
CA PHE A 348 7.77 -2.73 22.07
C PHE A 348 7.72 -1.45 21.23
N THR A 349 8.78 -0.64 21.30
CA THR A 349 8.90 0.59 20.49
C THR A 349 9.42 0.25 19.10
N VAL A 350 8.57 0.43 18.09
CA VAL A 350 8.95 0.29 16.68
C VAL A 350 9.62 1.60 16.22
N PRO A 351 10.82 1.56 15.61
CA PRO A 351 11.44 2.74 14.98
C PRO A 351 10.53 3.38 13.92
N ALA A 352 10.68 4.68 13.68
CA ALA A 352 9.88 5.39 12.69
C ALA A 352 10.19 5.00 11.23
N GLY A 353 11.30 4.29 10.96
CA GLY A 353 11.67 3.82 9.63
C GLY A 353 12.80 2.80 9.66
N GLY A 354 13.10 2.23 8.50
CA GLY A 354 14.14 1.20 8.33
C GLY A 354 13.66 -0.23 8.60
N THR A 355 14.58 -1.18 8.56
CA THR A 355 14.28 -2.61 8.76
C THR A 355 14.33 -2.96 10.24
N VAL A 356 13.28 -3.65 10.73
CA VAL A 356 13.23 -4.20 12.08
C VAL A 356 13.44 -5.70 12.00
N GLU A 357 14.55 -6.19 12.55
CA GLU A 357 14.82 -7.61 12.67
C GLU A 357 13.71 -8.33 13.43
N TYR A 358 13.50 -9.61 13.13
CA TYR A 358 12.52 -10.44 13.82
C TYR A 358 12.68 -10.40 15.34
N GLN A 359 11.60 -10.07 16.04
CA GLN A 359 11.56 -10.02 17.49
C GLN A 359 10.88 -11.26 18.05
N TYR A 360 11.40 -11.76 19.17
CA TYR A 360 10.87 -12.96 19.83
C TYR A 360 10.54 -12.65 21.28
N PHE A 361 9.29 -12.89 21.67
CA PHE A 361 8.82 -12.70 23.05
C PHE A 361 8.33 -14.02 23.61
N VAL A 362 8.71 -14.33 24.84
CA VAL A 362 8.31 -15.55 25.54
C VAL A 362 7.42 -15.17 26.71
N ILE A 363 6.22 -15.74 26.76
CA ILE A 363 5.26 -15.52 27.84
C ILE A 363 4.97 -16.84 28.53
N ASP A 364 4.78 -16.75 29.84
CA ASP A 364 4.21 -17.81 30.64
C ASP A 364 2.69 -17.61 30.78
N PRO A 365 1.86 -18.46 30.15
CA PRO A 365 0.41 -18.37 30.31
C PRO A 365 -0.06 -18.86 31.71
N GLY A 366 0.84 -19.43 32.53
CA GLY A 366 0.50 -19.91 33.88
C GLY A 366 -0.31 -21.20 33.91
N PHE A 367 -0.33 -21.97 32.82
CA PHE A 367 -1.06 -23.23 32.76
C PHE A 367 -0.42 -24.30 33.65
N THR A 368 -1.06 -24.61 34.77
CA THR A 368 -0.64 -25.67 35.71
C THR A 368 -1.22 -27.06 35.37
N GLU A 369 -2.19 -27.10 34.46
CA GLU A 369 -2.83 -28.31 33.93
C GLU A 369 -2.91 -28.23 32.39
N ASP A 370 -3.10 -29.37 31.74
CA ASP A 370 -3.28 -29.41 30.28
C ASP A 370 -4.54 -28.63 29.88
N ARG A 371 -4.40 -27.70 28.94
CA ARG A 371 -5.52 -26.89 28.41
C ARG A 371 -5.91 -27.35 27.02
N TRP A 372 -7.20 -27.28 26.71
CA TRP A 372 -7.72 -27.49 25.37
C TRP A 372 -8.19 -26.15 24.81
N VAL A 373 -7.49 -25.65 23.79
CA VAL A 373 -7.75 -24.35 23.18
C VAL A 373 -8.59 -24.56 21.93
N THR A 374 -9.82 -24.05 21.94
CA THR A 374 -10.75 -24.11 20.80
C THR A 374 -10.53 -22.97 19.79
N ALA A 375 -10.04 -21.83 20.26
CA ALA A 375 -9.62 -20.71 19.43
C ALA A 375 -8.54 -19.86 20.12
N ALA A 376 -7.72 -19.21 19.30
CA ALA A 376 -6.72 -18.25 19.75
C ALA A 376 -6.56 -17.19 18.67
N GLU A 377 -6.47 -15.92 19.05
CA GLU A 377 -6.31 -14.79 18.15
C GLU A 377 -5.12 -13.93 18.59
N VAL A 378 -4.34 -13.44 17.61
CA VAL A 378 -3.31 -12.44 17.83
C VAL A 378 -3.86 -11.09 17.38
N VAL A 379 -3.96 -10.12 18.29
CA VAL A 379 -4.46 -8.77 18.00
C VAL A 379 -3.32 -7.77 18.11
N PRO A 380 -2.90 -7.13 17.00
CA PRO A 380 -1.88 -6.08 17.05
C PRO A 380 -2.36 -4.84 17.81
N GLY A 381 -1.47 -4.27 18.63
CA GLY A 381 -1.71 -2.96 19.25
C GLY A 381 -1.70 -1.80 18.24
N ASN A 382 -0.88 -1.91 17.19
CA ASN A 382 -0.87 -0.99 16.05
C ASN A 382 -0.79 -1.78 14.73
N ARG A 383 -1.91 -1.89 14.02
CA ARG A 383 -2.03 -2.63 12.75
C ARG A 383 -1.21 -2.01 11.62
N ALA A 384 -0.82 -0.73 11.71
CA ALA A 384 -0.08 -0.05 10.64
C ALA A 384 1.37 -0.50 10.51
N VAL A 385 1.97 -1.03 11.59
CA VAL A 385 3.41 -1.37 11.64
C VAL A 385 3.69 -2.85 11.82
N VAL A 386 2.67 -3.68 12.07
CA VAL A 386 2.83 -5.14 12.24
C VAL A 386 2.62 -5.83 10.89
N HIS A 387 3.69 -6.41 10.36
CA HIS A 387 3.64 -7.19 9.12
C HIS A 387 3.14 -8.62 9.35
N HIS A 388 3.53 -9.25 10.45
CA HIS A 388 2.86 -10.42 11.01
C HIS A 388 3.28 -10.66 12.45
N GLY A 389 2.44 -11.39 13.19
CA GLY A 389 2.74 -11.88 14.53
C GLY A 389 2.29 -13.33 14.66
N ILE A 390 3.21 -14.25 14.95
CA ILE A 390 2.91 -15.68 15.04
C ILE A 390 3.12 -16.14 16.48
N ALA A 391 2.11 -16.77 17.06
CA ALA A 391 2.16 -17.35 18.39
C ALA A 391 2.42 -18.87 18.28
N PHE A 392 3.49 -19.33 18.91
CA PHE A 392 3.85 -20.74 19.02
C PHE A 392 3.71 -21.22 20.48
N VAL A 393 3.36 -22.48 20.66
CA VAL A 393 3.46 -23.21 21.93
C VAL A 393 4.84 -23.83 21.98
N ARG A 394 5.58 -23.54 23.06
CA ARG A 394 6.81 -24.20 23.44
C ARG A 394 6.54 -25.11 24.65
N PRO A 395 6.56 -26.44 24.48
CA PRO A 395 6.32 -27.38 25.57
C PRO A 395 7.35 -27.24 26.71
N PRO A 396 7.02 -27.69 27.94
CA PRO A 396 7.91 -27.56 29.11
C PRO A 396 9.23 -28.32 28.98
N ASP A 397 9.26 -29.38 28.15
CA ASP A 397 10.46 -30.19 27.89
C ASP A 397 11.46 -29.54 26.92
N GLY A 398 11.08 -28.41 26.29
CA GLY A 398 11.94 -27.64 25.40
C GLY A 398 12.15 -28.25 24.00
N VAL A 399 11.37 -29.26 23.59
CA VAL A 399 11.48 -29.86 22.25
C VAL A 399 11.15 -28.83 21.15
N ARG A 400 11.89 -28.92 20.02
CA ARG A 400 11.90 -27.97 18.88
C ARG A 400 10.51 -27.55 18.37
N ILE A 401 10.45 -26.31 17.88
CA ILE A 401 9.30 -25.64 17.21
C ILE A 401 9.06 -26.22 15.79
N ASP A 402 9.23 -27.53 15.60
CA ASP A 402 9.05 -28.16 14.29
C ASP A 402 7.61 -28.69 14.20
N GLY A 403 6.81 -28.15 13.27
CA GLY A 403 5.54 -28.73 12.79
C GLY A 403 4.32 -28.73 13.73
N LEU A 404 4.52 -28.66 15.06
CA LEU A 404 3.46 -28.80 16.06
C LEU A 404 3.34 -27.62 17.04
N GLY A 405 4.13 -26.54 16.84
CA GLY A 405 4.15 -25.38 17.72
C GLY A 405 3.08 -24.32 17.41
N TRP A 406 2.66 -24.15 16.16
CA TRP A 406 1.79 -23.03 15.75
C TRP A 406 0.44 -23.02 16.46
N LEU A 407 0.10 -21.91 17.15
CA LEU A 407 -1.18 -21.69 17.84
C LEU A 407 -2.11 -20.76 17.08
N SER A 408 -1.58 -19.63 16.66
CA SER A 408 -2.33 -18.61 15.94
C SER A 408 -1.36 -17.67 15.26
N ALA A 409 -1.86 -16.89 14.31
CA ALA A 409 -1.10 -15.82 13.68
C ALA A 409 -2.01 -14.64 13.37
N TYR A 410 -1.40 -13.47 13.35
CA TYR A 410 -1.90 -12.29 12.67
C TYR A 410 -1.10 -12.07 11.41
N VAL A 411 -1.80 -11.92 10.30
CA VAL A 411 -1.30 -11.36 9.05
C VAL A 411 -2.31 -10.31 8.58
N PRO A 412 -1.88 -9.15 8.03
CA PRO A 412 -2.73 -8.16 7.40
C PRO A 412 -3.86 -8.78 6.54
N GLY A 413 -5.12 -8.52 6.90
CA GLY A 413 -6.31 -9.01 6.18
C GLY A 413 -6.75 -10.44 6.51
N GLN A 414 -6.00 -11.17 7.36
CA GLN A 414 -6.41 -12.47 7.90
C GLN A 414 -7.61 -12.29 8.83
N ARG A 415 -8.57 -13.21 8.71
CA ARG A 415 -9.73 -13.29 9.58
C ARG A 415 -9.74 -14.62 10.30
N MET A 416 -10.17 -14.59 11.54
CA MET A 416 -10.25 -15.78 12.37
C MET A 416 -11.62 -16.42 12.15
N PRO A 417 -11.68 -17.67 11.66
CA PRO A 417 -12.94 -18.38 11.59
C PRO A 417 -13.51 -18.50 13.01
N LYS A 418 -14.84 -18.50 13.11
CA LYS A 418 -15.50 -18.77 14.38
C LYS A 418 -15.01 -20.12 14.92
N PRO A 419 -14.78 -20.24 16.24
CA PRO A 419 -14.37 -21.50 16.83
C PRO A 419 -15.37 -22.61 16.47
N GLU A 420 -14.91 -23.70 15.86
CA GLU A 420 -15.74 -24.87 15.63
C GLU A 420 -15.83 -25.66 16.94
N SER A 421 -17.04 -25.86 17.46
CA SER A 421 -17.27 -26.47 18.79
C SER A 421 -16.71 -27.88 18.98
N HIS A 422 -16.34 -28.57 17.88
CA HIS A 422 -15.85 -29.95 17.89
C HIS A 422 -14.32 -30.06 17.68
N ARG A 423 -13.59 -28.94 17.65
CA ARG A 423 -12.13 -28.93 17.44
C ARG A 423 -11.43 -28.17 18.56
N ALA A 424 -10.40 -28.77 19.14
CA ALA A 424 -9.55 -28.12 20.12
C ALA A 424 -8.10 -28.61 19.99
N ARG A 425 -7.17 -27.75 20.37
CA ARG A 425 -5.75 -28.07 20.45
C ARG A 425 -5.31 -28.20 21.88
N LYS A 426 -4.65 -29.30 22.21
CA LYS A 426 -4.04 -29.51 23.52
C LYS A 426 -2.78 -28.65 23.69
N VAL A 427 -2.72 -27.91 24.80
CA VAL A 427 -1.54 -27.18 25.27
C VAL A 427 -1.12 -27.79 26.61
N PRO A 428 0.01 -28.52 26.67
CA PRO A 428 0.44 -29.18 27.90
C PRO A 428 0.70 -28.21 29.05
N ALA A 429 0.46 -28.67 30.28
CA ALA A 429 0.83 -27.94 31.49
C ALA A 429 2.30 -27.49 31.45
N GLY A 430 2.59 -26.28 31.94
CA GLY A 430 3.93 -25.70 31.97
C GLY A 430 4.46 -25.18 30.64
N SER A 431 3.71 -25.29 29.54
CA SER A 431 4.10 -24.74 28.23
C SER A 431 4.23 -23.22 28.28
N LYS A 432 5.16 -22.67 27.49
CA LYS A 432 5.28 -21.22 27.23
C LYS A 432 4.70 -20.88 25.87
N LEU A 433 4.34 -19.61 25.67
CA LEU A 433 3.99 -19.06 24.37
C LEU A 433 5.17 -18.25 23.83
N VAL A 434 5.52 -18.45 22.56
CA VAL A 434 6.58 -17.71 21.86
C VAL A 434 5.94 -16.91 20.74
N PHE A 435 6.00 -15.59 20.83
CA PHE A 435 5.56 -14.68 19.78
C PHE A 435 6.75 -14.33 18.90
N GLN A 436 6.67 -14.68 17.62
CA GLN A 436 7.56 -14.18 16.58
C GLN A 436 6.89 -12.99 15.90
N MET A 437 7.51 -11.81 16.00
CA MET A 437 6.98 -10.57 15.46
C MET A 437 7.86 -10.05 14.35
N HIS A 438 7.22 -9.61 13.27
CA HIS A 438 7.85 -8.87 12.18
C HIS A 438 7.13 -7.54 12.01
N TYR A 439 7.89 -6.45 12.07
CA TYR A 439 7.39 -5.09 11.90
C TYR A 439 7.93 -4.48 10.61
N THR A 440 7.09 -3.69 9.94
CA THR A 440 7.44 -2.89 8.77
C THR A 440 7.00 -1.46 9.05
N PRO A 441 7.86 -0.62 9.65
CA PRO A 441 7.53 0.78 9.84
C PRO A 441 7.32 1.45 8.47
N THR A 442 6.28 2.28 8.39
CA THR A 442 5.81 2.94 7.16
C THR A 442 6.09 4.43 7.18
#